data_AF-A0A351VKI4-F1
#
_entry.id   AF-A0A351VKI4-F1
#
_cell.length_a   1.000
_cell.length_b   1.000
_cell.length_c   1.000
_cell.angle_alpha   90.00
_cell.angle_beta   90.00
_cell.angle_gamma   90.00
#
_symmetry.space_group_name_H-M   'P 1'
#
loop_
_entity.id
_entity.type
_entity.pdbx_description
1 polymer ?
#
loop_
_entity_poly.entity_id
_entity_poly.type
_entity_poly.pdbx_seq_one_letter_code
_entity_poly.pdbx_strand_id
1 'polypeptide(L)'
;HEIIGITMRLFAPHAGGTGSAVKDAALVASHLGIPHHVADFEPEFSRLIIGDFIDEYRSGHTPNPCVRCNRFIKFGLLLDKARELGAEMLATGHYVRKTTDPDGTCHLRTARNIRKDQSYFLYTLSQQQLSRVLFPLGEIESKDKVRRLAHEFGLPVAEKSDSQEICFIPDDDYVAFLEGSGQLVGTPGDIIHVNGQTVGRHQGAHRYTIGQRKG
;
A
#
# COMPACT_ATOMS: atom_id res chain seq x y z
N HIS A 1 -23.72 -8.54 7.10
CA HIS A 1 -22.68 -8.10 8.08
C HIS A 1 -23.09 -6.75 8.61
N GLU A 2 -22.85 -6.47 9.89
CA GLU A 2 -22.78 -5.11 10.41
C GLU A 2 -21.42 -4.53 10.00
N ILE A 3 -21.39 -3.31 9.44
CA ILE A 3 -20.20 -2.75 8.80
C ILE A 3 -19.88 -1.39 9.41
N ILE A 4 -18.60 -1.19 9.72
CA ILE A 4 -18.01 0.11 10.03
C ILE A 4 -16.88 0.41 9.05
N GLY A 5 -16.74 1.67 8.65
CA GLY A 5 -15.63 2.15 7.84
C GLY A 5 -14.51 2.71 8.72
N ILE A 6 -13.25 2.43 8.38
CA ILE A 6 -12.09 3.02 9.03
C ILE A 6 -11.16 3.60 7.96
N THR A 7 -10.80 4.88 8.07
CA THR A 7 -9.74 5.48 7.26
C THR A 7 -8.50 5.71 8.11
N MET A 8 -7.34 5.30 7.59
CA MET A 8 -6.06 5.61 8.23
C MET A 8 -5.55 6.96 7.76
N ARG A 9 -5.21 7.84 8.69
CA ARG A 9 -4.35 9.00 8.44
C ARG A 9 -2.90 8.55 8.58
N LEU A 10 -2.14 8.59 7.49
CA LEU A 10 -0.78 8.04 7.42
C LEU A 10 0.31 9.10 7.28
N PHE A 11 -0.03 10.24 6.68
CA PHE A 11 0.88 11.38 6.51
C PHE A 11 0.08 12.63 6.16
N ALA A 12 0.61 13.79 6.55
CA ALA A 12 0.05 15.08 6.19
C ALA A 12 -0.14 15.21 4.67
N PRO A 13 -1.23 15.86 4.21
CA PRO A 13 -1.44 16.09 2.80
C PRO A 13 -0.30 16.93 2.24
N HIS A 14 0.49 16.34 1.34
CA HIS A 14 1.14 17.14 0.32
C HIS A 14 0.02 17.72 -0.54
N ALA A 15 0.12 18.98 -0.95
CA ALA A 15 -0.95 19.72 -1.63
C ALA A 15 -1.63 18.87 -2.73
N GLY A 16 -2.77 18.24 -2.40
CA GLY A 16 -3.54 17.36 -3.31
C GLY A 16 -3.85 15.92 -2.85
N GLY A 17 -3.09 15.32 -1.91
CA GLY A 17 -3.09 13.85 -1.72
C GLY A 17 -4.08 13.25 -0.71
N THR A 18 -3.90 13.51 0.59
CA THR A 18 -4.61 12.75 1.66
C THR A 18 -5.87 13.43 2.20
N GLY A 19 -5.96 14.76 2.09
CA GLY A 19 -7.16 15.52 2.48
C GLY A 19 -8.40 15.19 1.65
N SER A 20 -8.23 14.66 0.43
CA SER A 20 -9.33 14.15 -0.40
C SER A 20 -9.75 12.74 0.05
N ALA A 21 -8.81 11.85 0.39
CA ALA A 21 -9.12 10.45 0.70
C ALA A 21 -10.01 10.26 1.95
N VAL A 22 -9.75 11.03 3.02
CA VAL A 22 -10.60 10.97 4.24
C VAL A 22 -12.01 11.49 3.94
N LYS A 23 -12.12 12.57 3.18
CA LYS A 23 -13.41 13.14 2.77
C LYS A 23 -14.19 12.18 1.87
N ASP A 24 -13.52 11.60 0.88
CA ASP A 24 -14.12 10.62 -0.03
C ASP A 24 -14.64 9.39 0.72
N ALA A 25 -13.86 8.87 1.68
CA ALA A 25 -14.28 7.75 2.51
C ALA A 25 -15.49 8.10 3.38
N ALA A 26 -15.52 9.31 3.96
CA ALA A 26 -16.66 9.80 4.73
C ALA A 26 -17.92 9.95 3.86
N LEU A 27 -17.78 10.45 2.63
CA LEU A 27 -18.88 10.56 1.66
C LEU A 27 -19.43 9.18 1.28
N VAL A 28 -18.57 8.22 0.97
CA VAL A 28 -18.98 6.84 0.67
C VAL A 28 -19.65 6.19 1.88
N ALA A 29 -19.11 6.35 3.09
CA ALA A 29 -19.69 5.80 4.30
C ALA A 29 -21.08 6.40 4.59
N SER A 30 -21.23 7.71 4.45
CA SER A 30 -22.51 8.40 4.58
C SER A 30 -23.52 7.93 3.55
N HIS A 31 -23.10 7.74 2.29
CA HIS A 31 -23.95 7.22 1.21
C HIS A 31 -24.44 5.80 1.50
N LEU A 32 -23.59 4.96 2.09
CA LEU A 32 -23.92 3.59 2.46
C LEU A 32 -24.63 3.46 3.81
N GLY A 33 -24.79 4.55 4.56
CA GLY A 33 -25.39 4.55 5.89
C GLY A 33 -24.59 3.78 6.95
N ILE A 34 -23.24 3.74 6.81
CA ILE A 34 -22.35 3.05 7.75
C ILE A 34 -21.57 4.03 8.63
N PRO A 35 -21.28 3.70 9.90
CA PRO A 35 -20.38 4.50 10.74
C PRO A 35 -18.99 4.61 10.12
N HIS A 36 -18.33 5.75 10.32
CA HIS A 36 -16.98 6.01 9.80
C HIS A 36 -16.06 6.54 10.90
N HIS A 37 -14.89 5.92 11.03
CA HIS A 37 -13.84 6.30 11.96
C HIS A 37 -12.57 6.71 11.22
N VAL A 38 -11.81 7.62 11.82
CA VAL A 38 -10.46 7.96 11.37
C VAL A 38 -9.47 7.50 12.43
N ALA A 39 -8.52 6.66 12.04
CA ALA A 39 -7.42 6.20 12.89
C ALA A 39 -6.14 6.92 12.47
N ASP A 40 -5.49 7.58 13.43
CA ASP A 40 -4.21 8.23 13.16
C ASP A 40 -3.06 7.27 13.39
N PHE A 41 -2.31 6.98 12.33
CA PHE A 41 -1.10 6.15 12.37
C PHE A 41 0.08 6.89 11.73
N GLU A 42 0.02 8.22 11.62
CA GLU A 42 1.09 9.02 11.03
C GLU A 42 2.46 8.83 11.73
N PRO A 43 2.55 8.82 13.07
CA PRO A 43 3.83 8.57 13.75
C PRO A 43 4.41 7.18 13.42
N GLU A 44 3.58 6.14 13.44
CA GLU A 44 4.00 4.78 13.14
C GLU A 44 4.34 4.60 11.67
N PHE A 45 3.57 5.21 10.77
CA PHE A 45 3.84 5.17 9.34
C PHE A 45 5.16 5.86 9.00
N SER A 46 5.40 7.05 9.56
CA SER A 46 6.65 7.78 9.40
C SER A 46 7.85 6.93 9.86
N ARG A 47 7.77 6.32 11.04
CA ARG A 47 8.86 5.52 11.58
C ARG A 47 9.05 4.17 10.88
N LEU A 48 7.97 3.41 10.69
CA LEU A 48 8.02 2.02 10.24
C LEU A 48 8.13 1.88 8.73
N ILE A 49 7.64 2.87 7.97
CA ILE A 49 7.56 2.81 6.51
C ILE A 49 8.52 3.82 5.89
N ILE A 50 8.40 5.11 6.22
CA ILE A 50 9.23 6.16 5.59
C ILE A 50 10.67 6.07 6.07
N GLY A 51 10.91 5.96 7.38
CA GLY A 51 12.26 5.82 7.93
C GLY A 51 12.98 4.59 7.39
N ASP A 52 12.32 3.43 7.41
CA ASP A 52 12.86 2.18 6.84
C ASP A 52 13.16 2.32 5.34
N PHE A 53 12.27 2.97 4.58
CA PHE A 53 12.50 3.22 3.15
C PHE A 53 13.79 4.02 2.92
N ILE A 54 14.01 5.10 3.68
CA ILE A 54 15.23 5.91 3.59
C ILE A 54 16.47 5.11 4.00
N ASP A 55 16.39 4.34 5.08
CA ASP A 55 17.51 3.56 5.61
C ASP A 55 17.93 2.41 4.66
N GLU A 56 16.97 1.76 3.99
CA GLU A 56 17.23 0.74 2.98
C GLU A 56 17.95 1.32 1.76
N TYR A 57 17.53 2.49 1.27
CA TYR A 57 18.25 3.18 0.19
C TYR A 57 19.63 3.66 0.62
N ARG A 58 19.79 4.11 1.87
CA ARG A 58 21.12 4.46 2.42
C ARG A 58 22.05 3.25 2.45
N SER A 59 21.49 2.05 2.62
CA SER A 59 22.21 0.77 2.63
C SER A 59 22.41 0.17 1.24
N GLY A 60 21.98 0.85 0.17
CA GLY A 60 22.13 0.39 -1.21
C GLY A 60 21.11 -0.66 -1.65
N HIS A 61 19.99 -0.79 -0.93
CA HIS A 61 18.89 -1.67 -1.29
C HIS A 61 17.78 -0.93 -2.04
N THR A 62 16.89 -1.69 -2.68
CA THR A 62 15.64 -1.18 -3.26
C THR A 62 14.45 -1.78 -2.49
N PRO A 63 13.90 -1.07 -1.50
CA PRO A 63 12.85 -1.58 -0.64
C PRO A 63 11.47 -1.61 -1.33
N ASN A 64 10.58 -2.46 -0.83
CA ASN A 64 9.16 -2.45 -1.18
C ASN A 64 8.32 -1.96 0.01
N PRO A 65 8.01 -0.65 0.10
CA PRO A 65 7.30 -0.10 1.26
C PRO A 65 5.85 -0.62 1.37
N CYS A 66 5.24 -1.07 0.27
CA CYS A 66 3.87 -1.62 0.27
C CYS A 66 3.77 -2.96 1.01
N VAL A 67 4.74 -3.87 0.81
CA VAL A 67 4.82 -5.14 1.57
C VAL A 67 4.93 -4.86 3.06
N ARG A 68 5.78 -3.89 3.43
CA ARG A 68 6.02 -3.50 4.81
C ARG A 68 4.79 -2.84 5.44
N CYS A 69 4.11 -1.96 4.70
CA CYS A 69 2.87 -1.30 5.12
C CYS A 69 1.75 -2.32 5.36
N ASN A 70 1.60 -3.32 4.50
CA ASN A 70 0.65 -4.40 4.74
C ASN A 70 0.98 -5.14 6.04
N ARG A 71 2.24 -5.52 6.25
CA ARG A 71 2.66 -6.26 7.45
C ARG A 71 2.38 -5.51 8.75
N PHE A 72 2.82 -4.26 8.85
CA PHE A 72 2.84 -3.54 10.12
C PHE A 72 1.65 -2.60 10.31
N ILE A 73 1.17 -1.95 9.24
CA ILE A 73 0.13 -0.92 9.33
C ILE A 73 -1.24 -1.54 9.08
N LYS A 74 -1.48 -2.13 7.90
CA LYS A 74 -2.83 -2.60 7.52
C LYS A 74 -3.29 -3.85 8.26
N PHE A 75 -2.37 -4.81 8.44
CA PHE A 75 -2.70 -6.08 9.11
C PHE A 75 -2.05 -6.20 10.50
N GLY A 76 -1.34 -5.15 10.93
CA GLY A 76 -0.99 -4.90 12.34
C GLY A 76 -1.95 -3.87 12.92
N LEU A 77 -1.53 -2.60 12.95
CA LEU A 77 -2.24 -1.51 13.64
C LEU A 77 -3.72 -1.37 13.27
N LEU A 78 -4.09 -1.43 11.99
CA LEU A 78 -5.48 -1.30 11.57
C LEU A 78 -6.31 -2.53 11.98
N LEU A 79 -5.74 -3.73 11.96
CA LEU A 79 -6.42 -4.93 12.42
C LEU A 79 -6.67 -4.89 13.93
N ASP A 80 -5.68 -4.42 14.70
CA ASP A 80 -5.84 -4.19 16.14
C ASP A 80 -6.90 -3.10 16.40
N LYS A 81 -6.87 -2.01 15.63
CA LYS A 81 -7.87 -0.95 15.76
C LYS A 81 -9.29 -1.41 15.43
N ALA A 82 -9.46 -2.25 14.42
CA ALA A 82 -10.75 -2.84 14.10
C ALA A 82 -11.28 -3.68 15.28
N ARG A 83 -10.41 -4.44 15.95
CA ARG A 83 -10.77 -5.23 17.15
C ARG A 83 -11.16 -4.34 18.34
N GLU A 84 -10.45 -3.24 18.57
CA GLU A 84 -10.81 -2.26 19.61
C GLU A 84 -12.20 -1.66 19.40
N LEU A 85 -12.60 -1.49 18.14
CA LEU A 85 -13.93 -1.01 17.74
C LEU A 85 -14.99 -2.13 17.76
N GLY A 86 -14.64 -3.34 18.22
CA GLY A 86 -15.55 -4.48 18.32
C GLY A 86 -15.72 -5.28 17.04
N ALA A 87 -14.95 -5.03 15.99
CA ALA A 87 -15.06 -5.78 14.74
C ALA A 87 -14.40 -7.18 14.86
N GLU A 88 -15.12 -8.20 14.43
CA GLU A 88 -14.62 -9.59 14.38
C GLU A 88 -13.63 -9.82 13.23
N MET A 89 -13.86 -9.10 12.12
CA MET A 89 -13.16 -9.27 10.83
C MET A 89 -12.79 -7.90 10.24
N LEU A 90 -11.65 -7.84 9.55
CA LEU A 90 -11.22 -6.69 8.75
C LEU A 90 -11.41 -6.98 7.26
N ALA A 91 -12.21 -6.18 6.56
CA ALA A 91 -12.29 -6.24 5.10
C ALA A 91 -11.36 -5.19 4.46
N THR A 92 -10.66 -5.57 3.38
CA THR A 92 -9.84 -4.63 2.61
C THR A 92 -10.14 -4.72 1.12
N GLY A 93 -9.87 -3.65 0.38
CA GLY A 93 -10.01 -3.61 -1.08
C GLY A 93 -8.89 -4.30 -1.84
N HIS A 94 -8.14 -5.23 -1.23
CA HIS A 94 -7.11 -5.96 -1.96
C HIS A 94 -7.72 -7.00 -2.90
N TYR A 95 -7.19 -7.08 -4.12
CA TYR A 95 -7.48 -8.14 -5.07
C TYR A 95 -6.62 -9.35 -4.74
N VAL A 96 -7.08 -10.13 -3.76
CA VAL A 96 -6.47 -11.40 -3.30
C VAL A 96 -7.60 -12.31 -2.82
N ARG A 97 -7.43 -13.63 -2.91
CA ARG A 97 -8.39 -14.59 -2.38
C ARG A 97 -7.89 -15.24 -1.09
N LYS A 98 -8.83 -15.65 -0.25
CA LYS A 98 -8.59 -16.48 0.92
C LYS A 98 -9.46 -17.73 0.84
N THR A 99 -8.85 -18.91 0.98
CA THR A 99 -9.60 -20.16 1.21
C THR A 99 -9.28 -20.67 2.61
N THR A 100 -10.20 -21.40 3.22
CA THR A 100 -9.99 -22.00 4.55
C THR A 100 -10.30 -23.48 4.45
N ASP A 101 -9.37 -24.31 4.88
CA ASP A 101 -9.57 -25.76 4.95
C ASP A 101 -10.50 -26.14 6.11
N PRO A 102 -11.07 -27.35 6.16
CA PRO A 102 -11.96 -27.78 7.24
C PRO A 102 -11.33 -27.75 8.64
N ASP A 103 -10.00 -27.83 8.74
CA ASP A 103 -9.25 -27.75 10.00
C ASP A 103 -9.00 -26.30 10.48
N GLY A 104 -9.43 -25.30 9.70
CA GLY A 104 -9.25 -23.88 9.97
C GLY A 104 -7.99 -23.26 9.34
N THR A 105 -7.16 -24.04 8.66
CA THR A 105 -5.97 -23.51 7.97
C THR A 105 -6.36 -22.55 6.86
N CYS A 106 -5.89 -21.31 6.93
CA CYS A 106 -6.17 -20.27 5.95
C CYS A 106 -5.08 -20.21 4.87
N HIS A 107 -5.47 -20.12 3.61
CA HIS A 107 -4.57 -20.02 2.47
C HIS A 107 -4.77 -18.70 1.73
N LEU A 108 -3.68 -17.99 1.51
CA LEU A 108 -3.65 -16.87 0.58
C LEU A 108 -3.59 -17.41 -0.85
N ARG A 109 -4.48 -16.92 -1.71
CA ARG A 109 -4.61 -17.36 -3.10
C ARG A 109 -4.59 -16.14 -4.01
N THR A 110 -4.09 -16.31 -5.23
CA THR A 110 -4.17 -15.26 -6.25
C THR A 110 -5.63 -14.90 -6.54
N ALA A 111 -5.90 -13.63 -6.83
CA ALA A 111 -7.21 -13.14 -7.27
C ALA A 111 -7.68 -13.81 -8.56
N ARG A 112 -8.98 -13.78 -8.82
CA ARG A 112 -9.53 -14.16 -10.14
C ARG A 112 -9.02 -13.24 -11.24
N ASN A 113 -8.92 -11.94 -10.96
CA ASN A 113 -8.30 -10.98 -11.85
C ASN A 113 -6.78 -10.96 -11.67
N ILE A 114 -6.07 -11.80 -12.42
CA ILE A 114 -4.61 -11.93 -12.35
C ILE A 114 -3.88 -10.60 -12.65
N ARG A 115 -4.42 -9.76 -13.54
CA ARG A 115 -3.81 -8.45 -13.86
C ARG A 115 -3.84 -7.46 -12.70
N LYS A 116 -4.74 -7.68 -11.75
CA LYS A 116 -4.87 -6.86 -10.54
C LYS A 116 -4.44 -7.61 -9.29
N ASP A 117 -3.91 -8.83 -9.39
CA ASP A 117 -3.54 -9.64 -8.23
C ASP A 117 -2.55 -8.90 -7.33
N GLN A 118 -2.83 -8.92 -6.03
CA GLN A 118 -2.01 -8.26 -5.01
C GLN A 118 -1.43 -9.26 -4.01
N SER A 119 -1.47 -10.57 -4.31
CA SER A 119 -1.01 -11.61 -3.37
C SER A 119 0.46 -11.45 -3.01
N TYR A 120 1.27 -10.98 -3.97
CA TYR A 120 2.68 -10.62 -3.77
C TYR A 120 2.88 -9.62 -2.61
N PHE A 121 1.99 -8.65 -2.41
CA PHE A 121 2.17 -7.66 -1.35
C PHE A 121 1.77 -8.17 0.04
N LEU A 122 1.17 -9.36 0.12
CA LEU A 122 0.53 -9.93 1.31
C LEU A 122 1.21 -11.23 1.79
N TYR A 123 2.37 -11.61 1.24
CA TYR A 123 3.05 -12.86 1.60
C TYR A 123 3.46 -12.93 3.09
N THR A 124 3.53 -11.80 3.77
CA THR A 124 3.97 -11.69 5.18
C THR A 124 2.87 -12.00 6.19
N LEU A 125 1.62 -12.24 5.75
CA LEU A 125 0.49 -12.47 6.65
C LEU A 125 0.59 -13.80 7.39
N SER A 126 0.39 -13.75 8.71
CA SER A 126 0.29 -14.94 9.54
C SER A 126 -1.09 -15.58 9.45
N GLN A 127 -1.21 -16.85 9.89
CA GLN A 127 -2.51 -17.52 10.03
C GLN A 127 -3.48 -16.75 10.93
N GLN A 128 -2.97 -16.19 12.02
CA GLN A 128 -3.77 -15.38 12.95
C GLN A 128 -4.34 -14.13 12.28
N GLN A 129 -3.53 -13.43 11.46
CA GLN A 129 -4.00 -12.27 10.71
C GLN A 129 -4.97 -12.69 9.61
N LEU A 130 -4.60 -13.69 8.80
CA LEU A 130 -5.37 -14.12 7.64
C LEU A 130 -6.75 -14.67 8.01
N SER A 131 -6.85 -15.41 9.13
CA SER A 131 -8.14 -15.91 9.65
C SER A 131 -9.14 -14.79 9.95
N ARG A 132 -8.67 -13.58 10.28
CA ARG A 132 -9.49 -12.41 10.63
C ARG A 132 -9.71 -11.40 9.50
N VAL A 133 -9.32 -11.73 8.28
CA VAL A 133 -9.40 -10.80 7.14
C VAL A 133 -10.34 -11.31 6.05
N LEU A 134 -11.05 -10.37 5.41
CA LEU A 134 -11.88 -10.59 4.22
C LEU A 134 -11.32 -9.79 3.03
N PHE A 135 -11.43 -10.38 1.84
CA PHE A 135 -11.00 -9.76 0.57
C PHE A 135 -12.13 -9.80 -0.46
N PRO A 136 -13.13 -8.90 -0.36
CA PRO A 136 -14.32 -8.96 -1.20
C PRO A 136 -14.04 -8.86 -2.71
N LEU A 137 -12.94 -8.20 -3.10
CA LEU A 137 -12.57 -8.02 -4.50
C LEU A 137 -11.83 -9.23 -5.11
N GLY A 138 -11.39 -10.19 -4.29
CA GLY A 138 -10.61 -11.34 -4.73
C GLY A 138 -11.31 -12.26 -5.74
N GLU A 139 -12.62 -12.40 -5.62
CA GLU A 139 -13.45 -13.24 -6.50
C GLU A 139 -13.97 -12.49 -7.74
N ILE A 140 -13.73 -11.18 -7.85
CA ILE A 140 -14.22 -10.39 -8.97
C ILE A 140 -13.23 -10.50 -10.14
N GLU A 141 -13.72 -11.07 -11.25
CA GLU A 141 -12.91 -11.41 -12.43
C GLU A 141 -12.35 -10.20 -13.18
N SER A 142 -12.98 -9.03 -13.09
CA SER A 142 -12.52 -7.84 -13.81
C SER A 142 -12.72 -6.55 -13.02
N LYS A 143 -11.84 -5.57 -13.29
CA LYS A 143 -11.94 -4.23 -12.71
C LYS A 143 -13.19 -3.50 -13.20
N ASP A 144 -13.59 -3.72 -14.44
CA ASP A 144 -14.80 -3.12 -15.02
C ASP A 144 -16.06 -3.55 -14.27
N LYS A 145 -16.10 -4.81 -13.79
CA LYS A 145 -17.20 -5.28 -12.95
C LYS A 145 -17.25 -4.52 -11.62
N VAL A 146 -16.10 -4.24 -10.99
CA VAL A 146 -16.03 -3.41 -9.78
C VAL A 146 -16.51 -1.99 -10.05
N ARG A 147 -16.11 -1.38 -11.18
CA ARG A 147 -16.57 -0.04 -11.58
C ARG A 147 -18.07 -0.01 -11.84
N ARG A 148 -18.62 -0.97 -12.58
CA ARG A 148 -20.07 -1.09 -12.80
C ARG A 148 -20.85 -1.20 -11.50
N LEU A 149 -20.40 -2.05 -10.57
CA LEU A 149 -21.01 -2.13 -9.23
C LEU A 149 -20.96 -0.79 -8.51
N ALA A 150 -19.83 -0.07 -8.55
CA ALA A 150 -19.74 1.26 -7.94
C ALA A 150 -20.73 2.26 -8.55
N HIS A 151 -20.97 2.22 -9.87
CA HIS A 151 -22.00 3.03 -10.53
C HIS A 151 -23.43 2.60 -10.17
N GLU A 152 -23.70 1.31 -10.18
CA GLU A 152 -25.02 0.74 -9.83
C GLU A 152 -25.40 1.08 -8.38
N PHE A 153 -24.42 1.08 -7.47
CA PHE A 153 -24.61 1.53 -6.08
C PHE A 153 -24.56 3.05 -5.92
N GLY A 154 -24.33 3.82 -6.99
CA GLY A 154 -24.29 5.28 -6.95
C GLY A 154 -23.16 5.85 -6.07
N LEU A 155 -22.03 5.14 -5.94
CA LEU A 155 -20.95 5.57 -5.07
C LEU A 155 -20.33 6.89 -5.57
N PRO A 156 -20.09 7.89 -4.71
CA PRO A 156 -19.57 9.19 -5.11
C PRO A 156 -18.14 9.15 -5.70
N VAL A 157 -17.43 8.03 -5.51
CA VAL A 157 -16.06 7.81 -6.00
C VAL A 157 -16.00 6.87 -7.21
N ALA A 158 -17.13 6.54 -7.84
CA ALA A 158 -17.22 5.54 -8.90
C ALA A 158 -16.31 5.84 -10.10
N GLU A 159 -16.04 7.11 -10.40
CA GLU A 159 -15.16 7.56 -11.49
C GLU A 159 -13.72 7.87 -11.05
N LYS A 160 -13.42 7.84 -9.74
CA LYS A 160 -12.09 8.22 -9.22
C LYS A 160 -11.03 7.24 -9.70
N SER A 161 -9.94 7.71 -10.30
CA SER A 161 -8.83 6.86 -10.76
C SER A 161 -8.25 5.99 -9.65
N ASP A 162 -7.70 4.83 -10.01
CA ASP A 162 -6.97 3.98 -9.07
C ASP A 162 -5.70 4.70 -8.62
N SER A 163 -5.36 4.61 -7.33
CA SER A 163 -4.02 4.99 -6.87
C SER A 163 -2.98 4.07 -7.51
N GLN A 164 -2.02 4.66 -8.20
CA GLN A 164 -0.80 4.02 -8.67
C GLN A 164 0.38 4.63 -7.90
N GLU A 165 1.49 3.92 -7.86
CA GLU A 165 2.73 4.33 -7.16
C GLU A 165 2.71 4.32 -5.63
N ILE A 166 3.87 4.63 -5.04
CA ILE A 166 4.10 4.62 -3.60
C ILE A 166 3.37 5.83 -2.98
N CYS A 167 2.46 5.56 -2.04
CA CYS A 167 1.49 6.55 -1.60
C CYS A 167 2.06 7.85 -1.00
N PHE A 168 3.26 7.81 -0.41
CA PHE A 168 3.91 8.96 0.21
C PHE A 168 4.95 9.63 -0.67
N ILE A 169 5.13 9.18 -1.91
CA ILE A 169 6.09 9.74 -2.87
C ILE A 169 5.33 10.67 -3.82
N PRO A 170 5.57 12.00 -3.74
CA PRO A 170 4.99 12.94 -4.68
C PRO A 170 5.50 12.70 -6.10
N ASP A 171 4.62 12.86 -7.08
CA ASP A 171 4.95 12.86 -8.52
C ASP A 171 5.70 11.62 -9.04
N ASP A 172 5.64 10.51 -8.29
CA ASP A 172 6.41 9.28 -8.55
C ASP A 172 7.94 9.49 -8.57
N ASP A 173 8.43 10.56 -7.94
CA ASP A 173 9.85 10.90 -7.89
C ASP A 173 10.46 10.53 -6.53
N TYR A 174 10.77 9.23 -6.38
CA TYR A 174 11.39 8.74 -5.15
C TYR A 174 12.80 9.32 -4.93
N VAL A 175 13.50 9.72 -6.01
CA VAL A 175 14.84 10.31 -5.91
C VAL A 175 14.74 11.69 -5.29
N ALA A 176 13.84 12.55 -5.79
CA ALA A 176 13.57 13.86 -5.21
C ALA A 176 13.06 13.74 -3.77
N PHE A 177 12.24 12.73 -3.46
CA PHE A 177 11.81 12.45 -2.10
C PHE A 177 12.99 12.12 -1.17
N LEU A 178 13.89 11.21 -1.59
CA LEU A 178 15.06 10.80 -0.81
C LEU A 178 16.03 11.96 -0.60
N GLU A 179 16.37 12.71 -1.66
CA GLU A 179 17.28 13.85 -1.61
C GLU A 179 16.67 15.01 -0.79
N GLY A 180 15.37 15.26 -0.94
CA GLY A 180 14.62 16.27 -0.18
C GLY A 180 14.45 15.95 1.31
N SER A 181 14.59 14.69 1.71
CA SER A 181 14.54 14.30 3.13
C SER A 181 15.69 14.89 3.96
N GLY A 182 16.79 15.30 3.32
CA GLY A 182 18.04 15.73 3.98
C GLY A 182 18.79 14.59 4.68
N GLN A 183 18.27 13.36 4.63
CA GLN A 183 18.83 12.19 5.28
C GLN A 183 19.66 11.32 4.34
N LEU A 184 19.61 11.60 3.04
CA LEU A 184 20.35 10.87 2.02
C LEU A 184 20.96 11.88 1.04
N VAL A 185 22.28 12.03 1.11
CA VAL A 185 23.05 12.87 0.18
C VAL A 185 23.64 11.97 -0.88
N GLY A 186 23.37 12.28 -2.15
CA GLY A 186 23.98 11.57 -3.26
C GLY A 186 25.51 11.71 -3.24
N THR A 187 26.20 10.58 -3.14
CA THR A 187 27.65 10.52 -3.31
C THR A 187 27.96 10.13 -4.76
N PRO A 188 28.52 11.03 -5.58
CA PRO A 188 28.88 10.69 -6.94
C PRO A 188 29.99 9.64 -6.98
N GLY A 189 29.93 8.76 -7.97
CA GLY A 189 30.87 7.64 -8.12
C GLY A 189 30.99 7.20 -9.57
N ASP A 190 31.91 6.28 -9.82
CA ASP A 190 32.15 5.76 -11.17
C ASP A 190 31.20 4.62 -11.51
N ILE A 191 30.70 4.61 -12.75
CA ILE A 191 29.99 3.47 -13.31
C ILE A 191 31.03 2.58 -13.98
N ILE A 192 31.19 1.38 -13.43
CA ILE A 192 32.20 0.41 -13.87
C ILE A 192 31.50 -0.73 -14.61
N HIS A 193 31.95 -1.00 -15.84
CA HIS A 193 31.52 -2.16 -16.60
C HIS A 193 32.12 -3.43 -16.01
N VAL A 194 31.49 -4.59 -16.23
CA VAL A 194 31.93 -5.89 -15.67
C VAL A 194 33.35 -6.31 -16.05
N ASN A 195 33.95 -5.68 -17.07
CA ASN A 195 35.35 -5.87 -17.47
C ASN A 195 36.34 -4.92 -16.75
N GLY A 196 35.87 -4.11 -15.80
CA GLY A 196 36.67 -3.14 -15.06
C GLY A 196 36.81 -1.76 -15.71
N GLN A 197 36.27 -1.54 -16.90
CA GLN A 197 36.34 -0.24 -17.58
C GLN A 197 35.34 0.75 -16.96
N THR A 198 35.80 1.96 -16.64
CA THR A 198 34.92 3.08 -16.30
C THR A 198 34.15 3.54 -17.55
N VAL A 199 32.83 3.50 -17.49
CA VAL A 199 31.93 3.85 -18.62
C VAL A 199 31.10 5.11 -18.36
N GLY A 200 31.18 5.69 -17.16
CA GLY A 200 30.48 6.92 -16.81
C GLY A 200 30.61 7.25 -15.34
N ARG A 201 29.81 8.21 -14.88
CA ARG A 201 29.68 8.59 -13.46
C ARG A 201 28.21 8.69 -13.07
N HIS A 202 27.88 8.26 -11.87
CA HIS A 202 26.55 8.38 -11.28
C HIS A 202 26.52 9.50 -10.23
N GLN A 203 25.33 10.02 -9.92
CA GLN A 203 25.14 11.03 -8.85
C GLN A 203 24.79 10.43 -7.47
N GLY A 204 24.64 9.10 -7.41
CA GLY A 204 24.43 8.36 -6.16
C GLY A 204 23.79 7.01 -6.46
N ALA A 205 24.24 5.96 -5.75
CA ALA A 205 23.75 4.60 -5.99
C ALA A 205 22.23 4.46 -5.77
N HIS A 206 21.66 5.25 -4.86
CA HIS A 206 20.23 5.26 -4.56
C HIS A 206 19.33 5.60 -5.76
N ARG A 207 19.86 6.22 -6.83
CA ARG A 207 19.11 6.57 -8.05
C ARG A 207 18.96 5.39 -9.02
N TYR A 208 19.49 4.23 -8.64
CA TYR A 208 19.60 3.04 -9.50
C TYR A 208 19.07 1.80 -8.78
N THR A 209 18.45 0.91 -9.54
CA THR A 209 18.15 -0.46 -9.09
C THR A 209 18.71 -1.49 -10.07
N ILE A 210 18.90 -2.73 -9.60
CA ILE A 210 19.41 -3.82 -10.43
C ILE A 210 18.44 -4.09 -11.59
N GLY A 211 18.96 -4.06 -12.82
CA GLY A 211 18.16 -4.26 -14.04
C GLY A 211 17.54 -2.99 -14.63
N GLN A 212 17.77 -1.82 -14.01
CA GLN A 212 17.34 -0.53 -14.55
C GLN A 212 18.02 -0.22 -15.89
N ARG A 213 17.23 0.11 -16.92
CA ARG A 213 17.73 0.44 -18.27
C ARG A 213 17.95 1.95 -18.49
N LYS A 214 17.21 2.81 -17.80
CA LYS A 214 17.23 4.27 -17.97
C LYS A 214 17.78 4.93 -16.71
N GLY A 215 18.68 5.91 -16.85
CA GLY A 215 19.30 6.65 -15.75
C GLY A 215 20.81 6.62 -15.80
#